data_AF-A0A6G7VQX7-F1
#
_entry.id   AF-A0A6G7VQX7-F1
#
_cell.length_a   1.000
_cell.length_b   1.000
_cell.length_c   1.000
_cell.angle_alpha   90.00
_cell.angle_beta   90.00
_cell.angle_gamma   90.00
#
_symmetry.space_group_name_H-M   'P 1'
#
loop_
_entity.id
_entity.type
_entity.pdbx_description
1 polymer ?
#
loop_
_entity_poly.entity_id
_entity_poly.type
_entity_poly.pdbx_seq_one_letter_code
_entity_poly.pdbx_strand_id
1 'polypeptide(L)'
;MTALSKRLISPLGQPSYVFFFLASMMIGATGVWVAVAEAWLTLAAPGQTGISQVSPSSIWQDPSVAKSILTFFAGLGSLSCMQIIVVEDTQKNLRSFAIVLLLVIIFLAIMAALKDHVSQGDGFIYLISGTIIAVLTWWIANWDDGKYSQVPAVEALGGELDDAVAGDNGGFKL
;
A
#
# COMPACT_ATOMS: atom_id res chain seq x y z
N MET A 1 9.99 -0.09 21.82
CA MET A 1 8.96 -0.18 20.76
C MET A 1 9.21 -1.44 19.95
N THR A 2 8.19 -2.24 19.65
CA THR A 2 8.32 -3.38 18.72
C THR A 2 8.59 -2.85 17.30
N ALA A 3 9.35 -3.59 16.49
CA ALA A 3 9.72 -3.18 15.14
C ALA A 3 8.49 -2.79 14.29
N LEU A 4 7.37 -3.50 14.49
CA LEU A 4 6.10 -3.26 13.82
C LEU A 4 5.48 -1.89 14.19
N SER A 5 5.50 -1.54 15.48
CA SER A 5 5.01 -0.24 15.96
C SER A 5 5.85 0.92 15.41
N LYS A 6 7.17 0.72 15.28
CA LYS A 6 8.06 1.71 14.65
C LYS A 6 7.69 1.93 13.18
N ARG A 7 7.48 0.86 12.40
CA ARG A 7 7.09 0.95 10.97
C ARG A 7 5.70 1.53 10.76
N LEU A 8 4.80 1.40 11.73
CA LEU A 8 3.46 1.96 11.63
C LEU A 8 3.43 3.46 11.91
N ILE A 9 4.12 3.92 12.96
CA ILE A 9 3.95 5.29 13.50
C ILE A 9 5.01 6.26 12.96
N SER A 10 6.27 5.84 12.86
CA SER A 10 7.38 6.71 12.45
C SER A 10 7.16 7.43 11.10
N PRO A 11 6.50 6.82 10.09
CA PRO A 11 6.25 7.52 8.83
C PRO A 11 5.35 8.74 8.89
N LEU A 12 4.51 8.86 9.92
CA LEU A 12 3.65 10.03 10.07
C LEU A 12 4.45 11.33 10.28
N GLY A 13 5.69 11.22 10.77
CA GLY A 13 6.60 12.34 10.95
C GLY A 13 7.39 12.73 9.69
N GLN A 14 7.25 12.01 8.57
CA GLN A 14 8.00 12.27 7.33
C GLN A 14 7.04 12.60 6.17
N PRO A 15 6.81 13.89 5.87
CA PRO A 15 5.86 14.32 4.84
C PRO A 15 6.14 13.74 3.46
N SER A 16 7.42 13.61 3.07
CA SER A 16 7.83 13.03 1.78
C SER A 16 7.29 11.61 1.59
N TYR A 17 7.38 10.77 2.63
CA TYR A 17 6.83 9.43 2.60
C TYR A 17 5.30 9.41 2.51
N VAL A 18 4.63 10.29 3.26
CA VAL A 18 3.15 10.38 3.22
C VAL A 18 2.67 10.79 1.83
N PHE A 19 3.30 11.78 1.18
CA PHE A 19 2.96 12.16 -0.18
C PHE A 19 3.26 11.05 -1.18
N PHE A 20 4.37 10.33 -1.03
CA PHE A 20 4.68 9.17 -1.85
C PHE A 20 3.63 8.06 -1.70
N PHE A 21 3.19 7.78 -0.47
CA PHE A 21 2.10 6.85 -0.20
C PHE A 21 0.81 7.26 -0.91
N LEU A 22 0.38 8.51 -0.76
CA LEU A 22 -0.83 9.02 -1.40
C LEU A 22 -0.75 8.93 -2.93
N ALA A 23 0.38 9.34 -3.52
CA ALA A 23 0.62 9.23 -4.96
C ALA A 23 0.57 7.77 -5.42
N SER A 24 1.18 6.85 -4.66
CA SER A 24 1.19 5.42 -4.96
C SER A 24 -0.20 4.80 -4.89
N MET A 25 -1.04 5.20 -3.92
CA MET A 25 -2.43 4.75 -3.85
C MET A 25 -3.27 5.29 -5.00
N MET A 26 -3.08 6.56 -5.38
CA MET A 26 -3.80 7.17 -6.51
C MET A 26 -3.45 6.50 -7.83
N ILE A 27 -2.16 6.29 -8.11
CA ILE A 27 -1.70 5.67 -9.36
C ILE A 27 -1.95 4.17 -9.33
N GLY A 28 -1.65 3.49 -8.23
CA GLY A 28 -1.79 2.04 -8.08
C GLY A 28 -3.23 1.56 -8.17
N ALA A 29 -4.21 2.38 -7.78
CA ALA A 29 -5.63 2.05 -7.87
C ALA A 29 -6.29 2.41 -9.22
N THR A 30 -5.51 2.64 -10.29
CA THR A 30 -6.04 3.02 -11.63
C THR A 30 -7.19 2.13 -12.09
N GLY A 31 -7.09 0.80 -11.95
CA GLY A 31 -8.18 -0.11 -12.35
C GLY A 31 -9.48 0.07 -11.55
N VAL A 32 -9.38 0.50 -10.29
CA VAL A 32 -10.54 0.85 -9.46
C VAL A 32 -11.14 2.17 -9.94
N TRP A 33 -10.31 3.18 -10.23
CA TRP A 33 -10.78 4.48 -10.74
C TRP A 33 -11.49 4.35 -12.08
N VAL A 34 -10.98 3.51 -13.00
CA VAL A 34 -11.63 3.24 -14.29
C VAL A 34 -13.00 2.61 -14.09
N ALA A 35 -13.11 1.57 -13.27
CA ALA A 35 -14.40 0.92 -13.00
C ALA A 35 -15.41 1.87 -12.33
N VAL A 36 -14.94 2.73 -11.42
CA VAL A 36 -15.79 3.77 -10.81
C VAL A 36 -16.25 4.79 -11.86
N ALA A 37 -15.38 5.20 -12.78
CA ALA A 37 -15.74 6.12 -13.86
C ALA A 37 -16.76 5.50 -14.82
N GLU A 38 -16.62 4.23 -15.17
CA GLU A 38 -17.58 3.49 -16.01
C GLU A 38 -18.96 3.37 -15.33
N ALA A 39 -18.97 3.01 -14.05
CA ALA A 39 -20.19 2.95 -13.25
C ALA A 39 -20.86 4.33 -13.11
N TRP A 40 -20.06 5.39 -12.92
CA TRP A 40 -20.56 6.77 -12.89
C TRP A 40 -21.20 7.19 -14.21
N LEU A 41 -20.54 6.93 -15.34
CA LEU A 41 -21.07 7.26 -16.67
C LEU A 41 -22.38 6.51 -16.96
N THR A 42 -22.46 5.25 -16.54
CA THR A 42 -23.67 4.43 -16.71
C THR A 42 -24.85 4.97 -15.89
N LEU A 43 -24.59 5.48 -14.67
CA LEU A 43 -25.62 6.13 -13.84
C LEU A 43 -26.03 7.50 -14.40
N ALA A 44 -25.09 8.29 -14.90
CA ALA A 44 -25.34 9.64 -15.40
C ALA A 44 -26.02 9.66 -16.77
N ALA A 45 -25.77 8.66 -17.62
CA ALA A 45 -26.33 8.57 -18.97
C ALA A 45 -26.66 7.11 -19.38
N PRO A 46 -27.77 6.53 -18.86
CA PRO A 46 -28.11 5.11 -19.03
C PRO A 46 -28.31 4.64 -20.48
N GLY A 47 -28.49 5.56 -21.44
CA GLY A 47 -28.78 5.25 -22.84
C GLY A 47 -27.62 5.45 -23.82
N GLN A 48 -26.45 5.93 -23.37
CA GLN A 48 -25.33 6.27 -24.27
C GLN A 48 -24.20 5.25 -24.30
N THR A 49 -24.17 4.29 -23.36
CA THR A 49 -23.02 3.40 -23.20
C THR A 49 -23.07 2.15 -24.08
N GLY A 50 -24.20 1.83 -24.73
CA GLY A 50 -24.31 0.62 -25.57
C GLY A 50 -24.15 -0.70 -24.81
N ILE A 51 -24.06 -0.65 -23.49
CA ILE A 51 -23.92 -1.79 -22.59
C ILE A 51 -25.33 -2.18 -22.13
N SER A 52 -25.81 -3.34 -22.55
CA SER A 52 -27.10 -3.90 -22.11
C SER A 52 -27.06 -4.25 -20.62
N GLN A 53 -27.42 -3.35 -19.70
CA GLN A 53 -27.50 -3.73 -18.28
C GLN A 53 -28.62 -3.08 -17.46
N VAL A 54 -29.14 -3.93 -16.58
CA VAL A 54 -29.86 -3.64 -15.34
C VAL A 54 -29.24 -2.43 -14.67
N SER A 55 -29.99 -1.32 -14.56
CA SER A 55 -29.51 -0.08 -13.96
C SER A 55 -29.16 -0.31 -12.48
N PRO A 56 -27.88 -0.30 -12.06
CA PRO A 56 -27.54 -0.40 -10.65
C PRO A 56 -28.07 0.85 -9.92
N SER A 57 -28.51 0.70 -8.66
CA SER A 57 -29.02 1.84 -7.88
C SER A 57 -27.91 2.71 -7.29
N SER A 58 -26.66 2.22 -7.32
CA SER A 58 -25.46 2.87 -6.78
C SER A 58 -24.20 2.32 -7.44
N ILE A 59 -23.17 3.18 -7.54
CA ILE A 59 -21.81 2.84 -8.06
C ILE A 59 -21.24 1.61 -7.35
N TRP A 60 -21.46 1.51 -6.04
CA TRP A 60 -20.90 0.47 -5.18
C TRP A 60 -21.56 -0.89 -5.35
N GLN A 61 -22.71 -0.95 -6.03
CA GLN A 61 -23.39 -2.20 -6.39
C GLN A 61 -22.94 -2.74 -7.74
N ASP A 62 -22.14 -1.98 -8.50
CA ASP A 62 -21.61 -2.43 -9.78
C ASP A 62 -20.63 -3.60 -9.56
N PRO A 63 -20.86 -4.77 -10.18
CA PRO A 63 -19.99 -5.93 -10.04
C PRO A 63 -18.55 -5.66 -10.54
N SER A 64 -18.37 -4.78 -11.51
CA SER A 64 -17.08 -4.40 -12.06
C SER A 64 -16.25 -3.63 -11.03
N VAL A 65 -16.89 -2.72 -10.27
CA VAL A 65 -16.23 -1.96 -9.19
C VAL A 65 -15.76 -2.92 -8.09
N ALA A 66 -16.64 -3.82 -7.64
CA ALA A 66 -16.28 -4.80 -6.61
C ALA A 66 -15.13 -5.72 -7.05
N LYS A 67 -15.14 -6.16 -8.31
CA LYS A 67 -14.08 -7.00 -8.89
C LYS A 67 -12.75 -6.26 -9.00
N SER A 68 -12.78 -4.99 -9.42
CA SER A 68 -11.57 -4.16 -9.48
C SER A 68 -10.97 -3.95 -8.09
N ILE A 69 -11.78 -3.65 -7.07
CA ILE A 69 -11.31 -3.52 -5.67
C ILE A 69 -10.70 -4.84 -5.20
N LEU A 70 -11.35 -5.98 -5.49
CA LEU A 70 -10.84 -7.30 -5.14
C LEU A 70 -9.44 -7.54 -5.72
N THR A 71 -9.27 -7.30 -7.02
CA THR A 71 -7.98 -7.49 -7.68
C THR A 71 -6.92 -6.53 -7.15
N PHE A 72 -7.30 -5.29 -6.84
CA PHE A 72 -6.41 -4.29 -6.27
C PHE A 72 -5.86 -4.72 -4.91
N PHE A 73 -6.73 -5.04 -3.95
CA PHE A 73 -6.24 -5.39 -2.61
C PHE A 73 -5.50 -6.72 -2.59
N ALA A 74 -5.96 -7.72 -3.36
CA ALA A 74 -5.30 -9.02 -3.43
C ALA A 74 -3.88 -8.87 -4.02
N GLY A 75 -3.74 -8.08 -5.09
CA GLY A 75 -2.44 -7.77 -5.68
C GLY A 75 -1.55 -6.95 -4.75
N LEU A 76 -2.03 -5.79 -4.29
CA LEU A 76 -1.29 -4.86 -3.43
C LEU A 76 -0.82 -5.56 -2.15
N GLY A 77 -1.73 -6.24 -1.45
CA GLY A 77 -1.45 -6.91 -0.20
C GLY A 77 -0.45 -8.06 -0.39
N SER A 78 -0.67 -8.93 -1.39
CA SER A 78 0.20 -10.09 -1.61
C SER A 78 1.61 -9.67 -2.03
N LEU A 79 1.73 -8.66 -2.91
CA LEU A 79 3.02 -8.11 -3.33
C LEU A 79 3.76 -7.46 -2.16
N SER A 80 3.04 -6.71 -1.31
CA SER A 80 3.63 -6.08 -0.13
C SER A 80 4.12 -7.11 0.90
N CYS A 81 3.36 -8.19 1.12
CA CYS A 81 3.82 -9.31 1.95
C CYS A 81 5.06 -9.98 1.35
N MET A 82 5.08 -10.24 0.03
CA MET A 82 6.24 -10.82 -0.64
C MET A 82 7.47 -9.92 -0.55
N GLN A 83 7.31 -8.61 -0.71
CA GLN A 83 8.39 -7.64 -0.52
C GLN A 83 8.99 -7.75 0.89
N ILE A 84 8.16 -7.82 1.94
CA ILE A 84 8.67 -8.01 3.32
C ILE A 84 9.38 -9.37 3.45
N ILE A 85 8.83 -10.45 2.89
CA ILE A 85 9.40 -11.80 2.99
C ILE A 85 10.78 -11.89 2.30
N VAL A 86 10.96 -11.19 1.18
CA VAL A 86 12.17 -11.24 0.34
C VAL A 86 13.23 -10.25 0.82
N VAL A 87 12.84 -9.02 1.17
CA VAL A 87 13.78 -7.93 1.50
C VAL A 87 14.24 -7.97 2.96
N GLU A 88 13.41 -8.49 3.87
CA GLU A 88 13.77 -8.53 5.28
C GLU A 88 14.66 -9.74 5.59
N ASP A 89 15.98 -9.51 5.72
CA ASP A 89 16.94 -10.56 6.12
C ASP A 89 17.19 -10.59 7.63
N THR A 90 17.07 -9.45 8.29
CA THR A 90 17.47 -9.28 9.70
C THR A 90 16.39 -9.73 10.70
N GLN A 91 15.12 -9.43 10.43
CA GLN A 91 14.04 -9.65 11.40
C GLN A 91 13.18 -10.87 11.04
N LYS A 92 13.59 -12.06 11.51
CA LYS A 92 12.85 -13.33 11.30
C LYS A 92 11.38 -13.26 11.70
N ASN A 93 11.07 -12.57 12.81
CA ASN A 93 9.70 -12.41 13.31
C ASN A 93 8.79 -11.66 12.32
N LEU A 94 9.36 -10.69 11.60
CA LEU A 94 8.62 -9.88 10.64
C LEU A 94 8.30 -10.66 9.37
N ARG A 95 9.22 -11.53 8.93
CA ARG A 95 8.98 -12.47 7.82
C ARG A 95 7.86 -13.46 8.17
N SER A 96 7.90 -14.06 9.35
CA SER A 96 6.84 -14.98 9.80
C SER A 96 5.49 -14.28 9.88
N PHE A 97 5.45 -13.04 10.35
CA PHE A 97 4.24 -12.22 10.34
C PHE A 97 3.73 -11.96 8.91
N ALA A 98 4.61 -11.60 7.98
CA ALA A 98 4.24 -11.38 6.58
C ALA A 98 3.70 -12.64 5.88
N ILE A 99 4.20 -13.83 6.23
CA ILE A 99 3.65 -15.11 5.74
C ILE A 99 2.22 -15.31 6.26
N VAL A 100 1.97 -15.10 7.55
CA VAL A 100 0.63 -15.20 8.12
C VAL A 100 -0.31 -14.18 7.47
N LEU A 101 0.16 -12.95 7.27
CA LEU A 101 -0.61 -11.88 6.66
C LEU A 101 -0.93 -12.16 5.18
N LEU A 102 0.00 -12.78 4.44
CA LEU A 102 -0.23 -13.25 3.08
C LEU A 102 -1.36 -14.29 3.04
N LEU A 103 -1.37 -15.26 3.97
CA LEU A 103 -2.44 -16.25 4.06
C LEU A 103 -3.79 -15.59 4.38
N VAL A 104 -3.80 -14.59 5.27
CA VAL A 104 -5.01 -13.81 5.58
C VAL A 104 -5.51 -13.05 4.35
N ILE A 105 -4.63 -12.40 3.59
CA ILE A 105 -5.02 -11.67 2.36
C ILE A 105 -5.61 -12.62 1.31
N ILE A 106 -4.98 -13.78 1.11
CA ILE A 106 -5.50 -14.81 0.18
C ILE A 106 -6.87 -15.30 0.64
N PHE A 107 -7.04 -15.57 1.94
CA PHE A 107 -8.32 -15.98 2.50
C PHE A 107 -9.41 -14.92 2.29
N LEU A 108 -9.11 -13.64 2.57
CA LEU A 108 -10.04 -12.53 2.36
C LEU A 108 -10.38 -12.35 0.88
N ALA A 109 -9.42 -12.52 -0.03
CA ALA A 109 -9.65 -12.47 -1.48
C ALA A 109 -10.59 -13.58 -1.94
N ILE A 110 -10.42 -14.81 -1.43
CA ILE A 110 -11.32 -15.93 -1.75
C ILE A 110 -12.72 -15.65 -1.20
N MET A 111 -12.84 -15.21 0.05
CA MET A 111 -14.15 -14.91 0.64
C MET A 111 -14.87 -13.75 -0.06
N ALA A 112 -14.13 -12.71 -0.45
CA ALA A 112 -14.66 -11.60 -1.24
C ALA A 112 -15.09 -12.04 -2.65
N ALA A 113 -14.37 -12.98 -3.27
CA ALA A 113 -14.71 -13.53 -4.58
C ALA A 113 -15.98 -14.39 -4.52
N LEU A 114 -16.22 -15.07 -3.40
CA LEU A 114 -17.38 -15.91 -3.15
C LEU A 114 -18.55 -15.15 -2.52
N LYS A 115 -18.57 -13.81 -2.58
CA LYS A 115 -19.60 -12.97 -1.94
C LYS A 115 -21.03 -13.36 -2.31
N ASP A 116 -21.25 -13.82 -3.54
CA ASP A 116 -22.58 -14.19 -4.05
C ASP A 116 -23.06 -15.55 -3.52
N HIS A 117 -22.21 -16.28 -2.79
CA HIS A 117 -22.48 -17.62 -2.25
C HIS A 117 -22.46 -17.73 -0.72
N VAL A 118 -21.88 -16.76 -0.01
CA VAL A 118 -21.68 -16.82 1.46
C VAL A 118 -22.78 -16.04 2.19
N SER A 119 -22.97 -14.76 1.85
CA SER A 119 -24.13 -13.91 2.17
C SER A 119 -23.84 -12.51 1.59
N GLN A 120 -24.86 -11.81 1.07
CA GLN A 120 -24.65 -10.49 0.45
C GLN A 120 -24.08 -9.44 1.41
N GLY A 121 -24.34 -9.57 2.72
CA GLY A 121 -23.82 -8.65 3.75
C GLY A 121 -22.34 -8.87 4.07
N ASP A 122 -21.88 -10.13 4.02
CA ASP A 122 -20.52 -10.48 4.44
C ASP A 122 -19.48 -10.17 3.36
N GLY A 123 -19.88 -10.24 2.08
CA GLY A 123 -19.00 -9.95 0.95
C GLY A 123 -18.34 -8.57 0.99
N PHE A 124 -19.10 -7.53 1.37
CA PHE A 124 -18.58 -6.17 1.50
C PHE A 124 -17.62 -6.03 2.67
N ILE A 125 -17.85 -6.75 3.77
CA ILE A 125 -16.96 -6.75 4.94
C ILE A 125 -15.59 -7.30 4.55
N TYR A 126 -15.54 -8.38 3.75
CA TYR A 126 -14.28 -8.94 3.25
C TYR A 126 -13.54 -8.00 2.30
N LEU A 127 -14.27 -7.29 1.42
CA LEU A 127 -13.68 -6.26 0.55
C LEU A 127 -13.05 -5.11 1.34
N ILE A 128 -13.79 -4.56 2.32
CA ILE A 128 -13.33 -3.43 3.12
C ILE A 128 -12.13 -3.82 3.99
N SER A 129 -12.26 -4.93 4.73
CA SER A 129 -11.18 -5.41 5.60
C SER A 129 -9.93 -5.80 4.81
N GLY A 130 -10.08 -6.49 3.67
CA GLY A 130 -8.98 -6.84 2.77
C GLY A 130 -8.26 -5.61 2.22
N THR A 131 -9.01 -4.57 1.84
CA THR A 131 -8.42 -3.30 1.36
C THR A 131 -7.64 -2.59 2.46
N ILE A 132 -8.20 -2.45 3.67
CA ILE A 132 -7.52 -1.82 4.80
C ILE A 132 -6.22 -2.57 5.12
N ILE A 133 -6.28 -3.90 5.22
CA ILE A 133 -5.11 -4.72 5.51
C ILE A 133 -4.06 -4.59 4.42
N ALA A 134 -4.44 -4.62 3.14
CA ALA A 134 -3.51 -4.48 2.03
C ALA A 134 -2.80 -3.12 2.04
N VAL A 135 -3.54 -2.03 2.28
CA VAL A 135 -3.00 -0.67 2.38
C VAL A 135 -2.03 -0.54 3.57
N LEU A 136 -2.40 -1.06 4.74
CA LEU A 136 -1.53 -1.09 5.91
C LEU A 136 -0.28 -1.94 5.68
N THR A 137 -0.42 -3.06 4.98
CA THR A 137 0.72 -3.93 4.63
C THR A 137 1.68 -3.21 3.71
N TRP A 138 1.15 -2.53 2.68
CA TRP A 138 1.95 -1.71 1.77
C TRP A 138 2.71 -0.62 2.53
N TRP A 139 2.02 0.07 3.44
CA TRP A 139 2.60 1.11 4.28
C TRP A 139 3.75 0.58 5.14
N ILE A 140 3.61 -0.62 5.71
CA ILE A 140 4.67 -1.25 6.51
C ILE A 140 5.84 -1.73 5.62
N ALA A 141 5.53 -2.25 4.43
CA ALA A 141 6.52 -2.81 3.51
C ALA A 141 7.46 -1.74 2.93
N ASN A 142 6.96 -0.52 2.71
CA ASN A 142 7.69 0.52 1.99
C ASN A 142 8.35 1.58 2.89
N TRP A 143 8.08 1.58 4.19
CA TRP A 143 8.63 2.58 5.11
C TRP A 143 10.15 2.51 5.28
N ASP A 144 10.71 1.31 5.44
CA ASP A 144 12.13 1.12 5.78
C ASP A 144 13.07 1.24 4.56
N ASP A 145 12.55 1.75 3.44
CA ASP A 145 13.36 2.05 2.26
C ASP A 145 14.09 3.37 2.54
N GLY A 146 15.40 3.30 2.78
CA GLY A 146 16.25 4.43 3.20
C GLY A 146 16.23 5.66 2.27
N LYS A 147 15.56 5.55 1.12
CA LYS A 147 15.25 6.62 0.16
C LYS A 147 14.48 7.80 0.75
N TYR A 148 13.74 7.59 1.84
CA TYR A 148 12.95 8.63 2.48
C TYR A 148 13.60 9.20 3.74
N SER A 149 14.79 8.70 4.12
CA SER A 149 15.57 9.26 5.21
C SER A 149 15.99 10.69 4.87
N GLN A 150 15.44 11.66 5.58
CA GLN A 150 15.86 13.05 5.44
C GLN A 150 17.25 13.19 6.04
N VAL A 151 18.24 13.44 5.19
CA VAL A 151 19.57 13.88 5.62
C VAL A 151 19.38 15.17 6.44
N PRO A 152 20.01 15.30 7.63
CA PRO A 152 19.91 16.52 8.43
C PRO A 152 20.28 17.73 7.56
N ALA A 153 19.48 18.79 7.60
CA ALA A 153 19.74 20.01 6.80
C ALA A 153 21.15 20.59 7.04
N VAL A 154 21.73 20.30 8.20
CA VAL A 154 23.11 20.67 8.59
C VAL A 154 24.16 20.01 7.70
N GLU A 155 24.00 18.74 7.33
CA GLU A 155 24.93 18.05 6.42
C GLU A 155 24.88 18.63 5.00
N ALA A 156 23.68 19.01 4.54
CA ALA A 156 23.50 19.66 3.23
C ALA A 156 24.07 21.09 3.17
N LEU A 157 24.34 21.71 4.33
CA LEU A 157 24.95 23.04 4.46
C LEU A 157 26.48 22.97 4.67
N GLY A 158 27.09 21.79 4.54
CA GLY A 158 28.53 21.59 4.69
C GLY A 158 28.96 20.95 6.02
N GLY A 159 28.00 20.49 6.84
CA GLY A 159 28.29 19.83 8.13
C GLY A 159 28.55 20.80 9.28
N GLU A 160 28.78 20.26 10.47
CA GLU A 160 29.26 21.05 11.61
C GLU A 160 30.72 21.46 11.39
N LEU A 161 31.02 22.76 11.52
CA LEU A 161 32.38 23.30 11.38
C LEU A 161 33.36 22.80 12.46
N ASP A 162 32.84 22.13 13.50
CA ASP A 162 33.60 21.62 14.65
C ASP A 162 33.96 20.12 14.51
N ASP A 163 33.54 19.46 13.42
CA ASP A 163 34.00 18.10 13.15
C ASP A 163 35.49 18.10 12.81
N ALA A 164 36.24 17.21 13.48
CA ALA A 164 37.65 17.02 13.24
C ALA A 164 37.88 16.69 11.75
N VAL A 165 38.65 17.55 11.07
CA VAL A 165 38.97 17.43 9.64
C VAL A 165 39.35 15.99 9.31
N ALA A 166 38.62 15.37 8.38
CA ALA A 166 38.90 14.05 7.84
C ALA A 166 40.14 14.10 6.92
N GLY A 167 41.30 14.44 7.50
CA GLY A 167 42.59 14.48 6.83
C GLY A 167 43.56 13.58 7.58
N ASP A 168 43.99 12.50 6.93
CA ASP A 168 45.10 11.68 7.42
C ASP A 168 46.41 12.45 7.26
N ASN A 169 46.90 13.03 8.35
CA ASN A 169 48.20 13.68 8.42
C ASN A 169 49.36 12.67 8.60
N GLY A 170 49.09 11.36 8.65
CA GLY A 170 50.08 10.32 8.91
C GLY A 170 51.07 10.06 7.77
N GLY A 171 50.85 10.62 6.58
CA GLY A 171 51.68 10.39 5.39
C GLY A 171 52.81 11.39 5.14
N PHE A 172 52.82 12.55 5.80
CA PHE A 172 53.82 13.59 5.53
C PHE A 172 54.98 13.51 6.52
N LYS A 173 56.12 12.98 6.07
CA LYS A 173 57.41 13.13 6.75
C LYS A 173 58.13 14.35 6.16
N LEU A 174 58.49 15.31 7.03
CA LEU A 174 59.49 16.35 6.76
C LEU A 174 60.89 15.74 6.73
#